data_AF-A0A915UFP3-F1
#
_entry.id   AF-A0A915UFP3-F1
#
_cell.length_a   1.000
_cell.length_b   1.000
_cell.length_c   1.000
_cell.angle_alpha   90.00
_cell.angle_beta   90.00
_cell.angle_gamma   90.00
#
_symmetry.space_group_name_H-M   'P 1'
#
loop_
_entity.id
_entity.type
_entity.pdbx_description
1 polymer ?
#
loop_
_entity_poly.entity_id
_entity_poly.type
_entity_poly.pdbx_seq_one_letter_code
_entity_poly.pdbx_strand_id
1 'polypeptide(L)'
;MSLKGPMEWEQLASLCGGHLHQDFVAEHGSAQKAVQAWLAEASRDDAMELSSEWRSFLNVTHGMSLEARAAALRELAGGSWAPANELEFEVVSALLLNAWRA
;
A
#
# COMPACT_ATOMS: atom_id res chain seq x y z
N MET A 1 -17.39 6.73 15.23
CA MET A 1 -16.26 6.30 14.38
C MET A 1 -16.26 7.24 13.19
N SER A 2 -15.40 8.26 13.18
CA SER A 2 -15.35 9.22 12.07
C SER A 2 -14.59 8.57 10.93
N LEU A 3 -15.24 8.38 9.80
CA LEU A 3 -14.57 7.94 8.58
C LEU A 3 -13.71 9.10 8.09
N LYS A 4 -12.43 8.78 7.97
CA LYS A 4 -11.31 9.64 7.58
C LYS A 4 -11.51 10.22 6.18
N GLY A 5 -11.15 11.48 5.93
CA GLY A 5 -11.41 12.20 4.68
C GLY A 5 -10.44 11.85 3.53
N PRO A 6 -10.69 12.33 2.29
CA PRO A 6 -9.89 12.00 1.09
C PRO A 6 -8.41 12.45 1.10
N MET A 7 -7.98 13.26 2.08
CA MET A 7 -6.56 13.60 2.30
C MET A 7 -5.82 12.56 3.17
N GLU A 8 -6.48 11.52 3.67
CA GLU A 8 -5.91 10.62 4.69
C GLU A 8 -5.26 9.34 4.14
N TRP A 9 -5.19 9.22 2.82
CA TRP A 9 -4.62 8.07 2.10
C TRP A 9 -3.77 8.55 0.93
N GLU A 10 -3.19 9.75 1.01
CA GLU A 10 -2.51 10.40 -0.11
C GLU A 10 -1.31 9.59 -0.58
N GLN A 11 -0.50 9.10 0.37
CA GLN A 11 0.70 8.34 0.03
C GLN A 11 0.38 6.92 -0.43
N LEU A 12 -0.62 6.28 0.19
CA LEU A 12 -1.15 5.01 -0.29
C LEU A 12 -1.74 5.16 -1.70
N ALA A 13 -2.46 6.24 -1.97
CA ALA A 13 -3.01 6.47 -3.31
C ALA A 13 -1.91 6.76 -4.34
N SER A 14 -0.88 7.51 -3.97
CA SER A 14 0.32 7.72 -4.79
C SER A 14 1.01 6.40 -5.13
N LEU A 15 1.25 5.54 -4.14
CA LEU A 15 1.83 4.21 -4.35
C LEU A 15 0.94 3.32 -5.21
N CYS A 16 -0.36 3.24 -4.88
CA CYS A 16 -1.31 2.38 -5.56
C CYS A 16 -1.56 2.79 -7.01
N GLY A 17 -1.69 4.09 -7.26
CA GLY A 17 -1.87 4.64 -8.60
C GLY A 17 -0.60 4.68 -9.44
N GLY A 18 0.56 4.94 -8.82
CA GLY A 18 1.82 5.15 -9.53
C GLY A 18 2.65 3.89 -9.74
N HIS A 19 2.65 2.95 -8.79
CA HIS A 19 3.57 1.80 -8.80
C HIS A 19 2.86 0.45 -8.63
N LEU A 20 1.65 0.42 -8.08
CA LEU A 20 0.85 -0.81 -7.93
C LEU A 20 -0.40 -0.79 -8.84
N HIS A 21 -0.26 -0.19 -10.03
CA HIS A 21 -1.28 -0.15 -11.09
C HIS A 21 -1.34 -1.44 -11.90
N GLN A 22 -2.29 -1.58 -12.82
CA GLN A 22 -2.60 -2.83 -13.53
C GLN A 22 -1.39 -3.52 -14.22
N ASP A 23 -0.36 -2.75 -14.58
CA ASP A 23 0.81 -3.21 -15.35
C ASP A 23 2.08 -3.32 -14.49
N PHE A 24 2.00 -3.14 -13.17
CA PHE A 24 3.18 -3.10 -12.29
C PHE A 24 4.07 -4.36 -12.40
N VAL A 25 3.48 -5.51 -12.70
CA VAL A 25 4.23 -6.77 -12.86
C VAL A 25 5.13 -6.71 -14.10
N ALA A 26 4.68 -6.09 -15.19
CA ALA A 26 5.49 -5.94 -16.39
C ALA A 26 6.63 -4.92 -16.16
N GLU A 27 6.39 -3.87 -15.36
CA GLU A 27 7.35 -2.79 -15.13
C GLU A 27 8.37 -3.13 -14.03
N HIS A 28 7.91 -3.65 -12.89
CA HIS A 28 8.71 -3.87 -11.69
C HIS A 28 8.94 -5.37 -11.39
N GLY A 29 8.22 -6.27 -12.04
CA GLY A 29 8.34 -7.72 -11.86
C GLY A 29 7.63 -8.31 -10.64
N SER A 30 7.34 -7.51 -9.60
CA SER A 30 6.62 -7.94 -8.39
C SER A 30 6.13 -6.74 -7.58
N ALA A 31 5.13 -6.94 -6.73
CA ALA A 31 4.62 -5.89 -5.85
C ALA A 31 5.70 -5.41 -4.86
N GLN A 32 6.52 -6.34 -4.36
CA GLN A 32 7.66 -6.01 -3.51
C GLN A 32 8.61 -5.01 -4.18
N LYS A 33 9.00 -5.28 -5.44
CA LYS A 33 9.90 -4.40 -6.20
C LYS A 33 9.25 -3.06 -6.55
N ALA A 34 7.95 -3.04 -6.84
CA ALA A 34 7.20 -1.82 -7.08
C ALA A 34 7.20 -0.90 -5.85
N VAL A 35 6.94 -1.46 -4.66
CA VAL A 35 7.00 -0.70 -3.40
C VAL A 35 8.42 -0.21 -3.13
N GLN A 36 9.44 -1.03 -3.35
CA GLN A 36 10.83 -0.61 -3.20
C GLN A 36 11.22 0.52 -4.16
N ALA A 37 10.71 0.50 -5.39
CA ALA A 37 10.94 1.58 -6.36
C ALA A 37 10.30 2.90 -5.89
N TRP A 38 9.04 2.86 -5.46
CA TRP A 38 8.38 4.03 -4.90
C TRP A 38 9.15 4.59 -3.69
N LEU A 39 9.57 3.72 -2.77
CA LEU A 39 10.34 4.13 -1.58
C LEU A 39 11.70 4.74 -1.93
N ALA A 40 12.33 4.34 -3.03
CA ALA A 40 13.60 4.92 -3.47
C ALA A 40 13.44 6.35 -4.03
N GLU A 41 12.23 6.71 -4.47
CA GLU A 41 11.88 8.03 -4.99
C GLU A 41 11.24 8.94 -3.93
N ALA A 42 10.63 8.36 -2.91
CA ALA A 42 9.92 9.06 -1.86
C ALA A 42 10.85 9.86 -0.94
N SER A 43 10.36 11.01 -0.47
CA SER A 43 11.02 11.70 0.63
C SER A 43 10.82 10.93 1.94
N ARG A 44 11.64 11.24 2.95
CA ARG A 44 11.52 10.63 4.28
C ARG A 44 10.15 10.92 4.91
N ASP A 45 9.62 12.12 4.71
CA ASP A 45 8.32 12.52 5.27
C ASP A 45 7.18 11.75 4.58
N ASP A 46 7.25 11.60 3.25
CA ASP A 46 6.29 10.79 2.49
C ASP A 46 6.32 9.32 2.93
N ALA A 47 7.51 8.75 3.14
CA ALA A 47 7.66 7.37 3.60
C ALA A 47 7.15 7.18 5.05
N MET A 48 7.28 8.20 5.90
CA MET A 48 6.69 8.20 7.24
C MET A 48 5.17 8.24 7.19
N GLU A 49 4.59 9.09 6.35
CA GLU A 49 3.14 9.21 6.21
C GLU A 49 2.55 7.94 5.58
N LEU A 50 3.16 7.39 4.52
CA LEU A 50 2.78 6.08 3.95
C LEU A 50 2.73 4.99 5.02
N SER A 51 3.70 4.97 5.94
CA SER A 51 3.73 4.01 7.04
C SER A 51 2.59 4.23 8.04
N SER A 52 2.23 5.48 8.31
CA SER A 52 1.11 5.87 9.17
C SER A 52 -0.24 5.47 8.56
N GLU A 53 -0.43 5.77 7.28
CA GLU A 53 -1.59 5.39 6.50
C GLU A 53 -1.72 3.86 6.45
N TRP A 54 -0.66 3.13 6.15
CA TRP A 54 -0.72 1.66 6.10
C TRP A 54 -1.11 1.03 7.46
N ARG A 55 -0.63 1.56 8.59
CA ARG A 55 -1.10 1.12 9.92
C ARG A 55 -2.59 1.37 10.12
N SER A 56 -3.08 2.51 9.66
CA SER A 56 -4.52 2.82 9.71
C SER A 56 -5.32 1.86 8.85
N PHE A 57 -4.84 1.53 7.65
CA PHE A 57 -5.45 0.55 6.76
C PHE A 57 -5.53 -0.85 7.40
N LEU A 58 -4.44 -1.32 8.02
CA LEU A 58 -4.42 -2.62 8.72
C LEU A 58 -5.40 -2.64 9.90
N ASN A 59 -5.55 -1.52 10.62
CA ASN A 59 -6.51 -1.42 11.72
C ASN A 59 -7.97 -1.48 11.23
N VAL A 60 -8.33 -0.77 10.15
CA VAL A 60 -9.71 -0.76 9.64
C VAL A 60 -10.09 -2.08 8.95
N THR A 61 -9.12 -2.81 8.42
CA THR A 61 -9.32 -4.11 7.76
C THR A 61 -8.97 -5.31 8.65
N HIS A 62 -8.80 -5.08 9.95
CA HIS A 62 -8.52 -6.15 10.89
C HIS A 62 -9.66 -7.18 10.90
N GLY A 63 -9.31 -8.47 10.80
CA GLY A 63 -10.27 -9.58 10.72
C GLY A 63 -10.93 -9.79 9.34
N MET A 64 -10.66 -8.94 8.35
CA MET A 64 -11.08 -9.17 6.96
C MET A 64 -10.21 -10.23 6.28
N SER A 65 -10.79 -10.93 5.29
CA SER A 65 -10.03 -11.81 4.39
C SER A 65 -9.08 -11.02 3.49
N LEU A 66 -8.09 -11.70 2.92
CA LEU A 66 -7.16 -11.11 1.96
C LEU A 66 -7.88 -10.45 0.76
N GLU A 67 -8.90 -11.11 0.22
CA GLU A 67 -9.69 -10.61 -0.90
C GLU A 67 -10.45 -9.33 -0.52
N ALA A 68 -11.03 -9.30 0.69
CA ALA A 68 -11.72 -8.12 1.20
C ALA A 68 -10.74 -6.95 1.47
N ARG A 69 -9.52 -7.24 1.94
CA ARG A 69 -8.45 -6.24 2.08
C ARG A 69 -8.05 -5.67 0.73
N ALA A 70 -7.84 -6.51 -0.28
CA ALA A 70 -7.49 -6.06 -1.62
C ALA A 70 -8.58 -5.16 -2.23
N ALA A 71 -9.85 -5.54 -2.06
CA ALA A 71 -10.99 -4.73 -2.47
C ALA A 71 -11.02 -3.39 -1.73
N ALA A 72 -10.89 -3.40 -0.40
CA ALA A 72 -10.85 -2.18 0.40
C ALA A 72 -9.68 -1.25 0.03
N LEU A 73 -8.50 -1.80 -0.24
CA LEU A 73 -7.34 -1.02 -0.68
C LEU A 73 -7.61 -0.32 -2.01
N ARG A 74 -8.22 -1.04 -2.96
CA ARG A 74 -8.62 -0.47 -4.26
C ARG A 74 -9.69 0.61 -4.12
N GLU A 75 -10.65 0.45 -3.21
CA GLU A 75 -11.68 1.46 -2.95
C GLU A 75 -11.13 2.72 -2.27
N LEU A 76 -10.18 2.57 -1.35
CA LEU A 76 -9.63 3.67 -0.55
C LEU A 76 -8.51 4.44 -1.26
N ALA A 77 -7.59 3.71 -1.89
CA ALA A 77 -6.35 4.26 -2.45
C ALA A 77 -6.24 4.05 -3.98
N GLY A 78 -7.18 3.34 -4.60
CA GLY A 78 -7.09 3.00 -6.01
C GLY A 78 -6.06 1.91 -6.31
N GLY A 79 -5.52 1.93 -7.52
CA GLY A 79 -4.56 0.93 -7.99
C GLY A 79 -5.19 -0.41 -8.34
N SER A 80 -4.35 -1.41 -8.55
CA SER A 80 -4.77 -2.72 -9.06
C SER A 80 -4.15 -3.90 -8.33
N TRP A 81 -3.22 -3.66 -7.40
CA TRP A 81 -2.62 -4.73 -6.61
C TRP A 81 -3.66 -5.54 -5.84
N ALA A 82 -3.66 -6.84 -6.13
CA ALA A 82 -4.43 -7.86 -5.45
C ALA A 82 -3.43 -8.98 -5.10
N PRO A 83 -3.03 -9.11 -3.82
CA PRO A 83 -2.01 -10.08 -3.44
C PRO A 83 -2.45 -11.50 -3.80
N ALA A 84 -1.54 -12.30 -4.36
CA ALA A 84 -1.82 -13.67 -4.77
C ALA A 84 -2.00 -14.63 -3.57
N ASN A 85 -1.43 -14.27 -2.42
CA ASN A 85 -1.51 -15.04 -1.17
C ASN A 85 -1.12 -14.17 0.03
N GLU A 86 -1.31 -14.71 1.24
CA GLU A 86 -0.98 -14.03 2.50
C GLU A 86 0.50 -13.67 2.61
N LEU A 87 1.40 -14.51 2.09
CA LEU A 87 2.84 -14.24 2.15
C LEU A 87 3.22 -12.97 1.36
N GLU A 88 2.66 -12.80 0.17
CA GLU A 88 2.88 -11.57 -0.61
C GLU A 88 2.37 -10.33 0.13
N PHE A 89 1.17 -10.43 0.72
CA PHE A 89 0.59 -9.34 1.51
C PHE A 89 1.45 -9.01 2.73
N GLU A 90 1.97 -10.01 3.45
CA GLU A 90 2.85 -9.82 4.60
C GLU A 90 4.18 -9.19 4.21
N VAL A 91 4.80 -9.62 3.10
CA VAL A 91 6.06 -9.04 2.60
C VAL A 91 5.88 -7.56 2.26
N VAL A 92 4.84 -7.23 1.49
CA VAL A 92 4.54 -5.83 1.16
C VAL A 92 4.17 -5.05 2.43
N SER A 93 3.36 -5.62 3.31
CA SER A 93 3.01 -5.00 4.59
C SER A 93 4.23 -4.66 5.44
N ALA A 94 5.19 -5.58 5.52
CA ALA A 94 6.42 -5.37 6.27
C ALA A 94 7.25 -4.22 5.69
N LEU A 95 7.31 -4.08 4.35
CA LEU A 95 7.95 -2.94 3.71
C LEU A 95 7.27 -1.62 4.08
N LEU A 96 5.94 -1.54 3.95
CA LEU A 96 5.18 -0.34 4.23
C LEU A 96 5.23 0.07 5.72
N LEU A 97 5.20 -0.90 6.64
CA LEU A 97 5.36 -0.65 8.08
C LEU A 97 6.77 -0.12 8.43
N ASN A 98 7.77 -0.38 7.60
CA ASN A 98 9.15 0.06 7.78
C ASN A 98 9.59 1.12 6.77
N ALA A 99 8.67 1.71 5.99
CA ALA A 99 8.97 2.65 4.92
C ALA A 99 9.87 3.82 5.37
N TRP A 100 9.68 4.33 6.58
CA TRP A 100 10.49 5.40 7.17
C TRP A 100 11.97 5.05 7.43
N ARG A 101 12.35 3.78 7.31
CA ARG A 101 13.72 3.27 7.47
C ARG A 101 14.43 3.05 6.14
N ALA A 102 13.70 3.12 5.03
CA ALA A 102 14.24 2.89 3.69
C ALA A 102 15.17 4.02 3.26
#